data_AF-E2BRU9-F1
#
_entry.id   AF-E2BRU9-F1
#
_cell.length_a   1.000
_cell.length_b   1.000
_cell.length_c   1.000
_cell.angle_alpha   90.00
_cell.angle_beta   90.00
_cell.angle_gamma   90.00
#
_symmetry.space_group_name_H-M   'P 1'
#
loop_
_entity.id
_entity.type
_entity.pdbx_description
1 polymer ?
#
loop_
_entity_poly.entity_id
_entity_poly.type
_entity_poly.pdbx_seq_one_letter_code
_entity_poly.pdbx_strand_id
1 'polypeptide(L)'
;MHSSDLVTFIREQFGDTFCVCVAGYPQMHPESASKQLDLHYLKAKVDAGADFIITQIILEPQVFIDFVKDCRKIGIQIPIIPGIFVPTDYESLEIMTRVCKLDVPGKIKDNLARMRNEKKLMKKFILESIIQIITDVIASGTTYGFHLFTLNR
;
A
#
# COMPACT_ATOMS: atom_id res chain seq x y z
N MET A 1 15.21 -14.24 -10.42
CA MET A 1 15.32 -12.79 -10.66
C MET A 1 14.27 -12.12 -9.79
N HIS A 2 14.70 -11.30 -8.85
CA HIS A 2 13.85 -10.53 -7.95
C HIS A 2 13.94 -9.05 -8.32
N SER A 3 12.99 -8.24 -7.85
CA SER A 3 13.02 -6.80 -8.16
C SER A 3 14.25 -6.08 -7.60
N SER A 4 14.92 -6.63 -6.58
CA SER A 4 16.21 -6.13 -6.10
C SER A 4 17.28 -6.17 -7.20
N ASP A 5 17.29 -7.22 -8.01
CA ASP A 5 18.28 -7.40 -9.09
C ASP A 5 18.12 -6.28 -10.14
N LEU A 6 16.88 -5.86 -10.41
CA LEU A 6 16.60 -4.73 -11.30
C LEU A 6 17.03 -3.39 -10.69
N VAL A 7 16.84 -3.19 -9.38
CA VAL A 7 17.34 -1.98 -8.69
C VAL A 7 18.87 -1.91 -8.80
N THR A 8 19.55 -3.01 -8.49
CA THR A 8 21.01 -3.12 -8.62
C THR A 8 21.45 -2.82 -10.05
N PHE A 9 20.82 -3.43 -11.06
CA PHE A 9 21.12 -3.15 -12.46
C PHE A 9 20.96 -1.67 -12.81
N ILE A 10 19.87 -1.03 -12.39
CA ILE A 10 19.66 0.40 -12.66
C ILE A 10 20.77 1.24 -12.02
N ARG A 11 21.16 0.94 -10.78
CA ARG A 11 22.23 1.67 -10.09
C ARG A 11 23.60 1.43 -10.73
N GLU A 12 23.90 0.22 -11.16
CA GLU A 12 25.17 -0.10 -11.83
C GLU A 12 25.29 0.55 -13.21
N GLN A 13 24.20 0.57 -13.99
CA GLN A 13 24.23 1.10 -15.37
C GLN A 13 24.03 2.61 -15.45
N PHE A 14 23.26 3.20 -14.52
CA PHE A 14 22.81 4.60 -14.63
C PHE A 14 23.09 5.45 -13.37
N GLY A 15 23.67 4.88 -12.31
CA GLY A 15 23.94 5.58 -11.05
C GLY A 15 22.68 6.22 -10.46
N ASP A 16 22.78 7.51 -10.15
CA ASP A 16 21.69 8.30 -9.55
C ASP A 16 20.84 9.05 -10.57
N THR A 17 20.97 8.72 -11.87
CA THR A 17 20.20 9.38 -12.94
C THR A 17 18.69 9.19 -12.76
N PHE A 18 18.28 8.04 -12.23
CA PHE A 18 16.87 7.72 -12.01
C PHE A 18 16.52 7.74 -10.53
N CYS A 19 15.33 8.28 -10.23
CA CYS A 19 14.67 8.04 -8.95
C CYS A 19 13.93 6.69 -9.02
N VAL A 20 14.31 5.75 -8.15
CA VAL A 20 13.82 4.37 -8.17
C VAL A 20 12.88 4.13 -6.99
N CYS A 21 11.62 3.84 -7.28
CA CYS A 21 10.65 3.41 -6.28
C CYS A 21 10.46 1.89 -6.30
N VAL A 22 10.18 1.30 -5.13
CA VAL A 22 9.88 -0.13 -5.01
C VAL A 22 8.55 -0.36 -4.27
N ALA A 23 7.88 -1.45 -4.62
CA ALA A 23 6.63 -1.84 -3.96
C ALA A 23 6.88 -2.35 -2.53
N GLY A 24 6.01 -1.99 -1.59
CA GLY A 24 5.93 -2.56 -0.24
C GLY A 24 4.56 -3.16 0.06
N TYR A 25 4.48 -4.19 0.89
CA TYR A 25 3.23 -4.91 1.20
C TYR A 25 2.95 -4.87 2.71
N PRO A 26 2.13 -3.93 3.20
CA PRO A 26 1.89 -3.75 4.64
C PRO A 26 1.38 -5.00 5.37
N GLN A 27 0.59 -5.83 4.67
CA GLN A 27 0.03 -7.07 5.21
C GLN A 27 0.84 -8.33 4.88
N MET A 28 1.93 -8.25 4.09
CA MET A 28 2.71 -9.35 3.47
C MET A 28 2.36 -9.59 1.99
N HIS A 29 3.37 -9.83 1.15
CA HIS A 29 3.15 -10.31 -0.23
C HIS A 29 2.49 -11.71 -0.25
N PRO A 30 1.52 -11.99 -1.14
CA PRO A 30 0.81 -13.28 -1.16
C PRO A 30 1.68 -14.51 -1.39
N GLU A 31 2.87 -14.34 -1.97
CA GLU A 31 3.84 -15.42 -2.23
C GLU A 31 4.95 -15.49 -1.17
N SER A 32 4.96 -14.57 -0.20
CA SER A 32 5.92 -14.59 0.90
C SER A 32 5.49 -15.59 1.97
N ALA A 33 6.45 -16.38 2.47
CA ALA A 33 6.20 -17.41 3.49
C ALA A 33 5.89 -16.82 4.89
N SER A 34 6.31 -15.58 5.16
CA SER A 34 6.03 -14.86 6.40
C SER A 34 6.23 -13.36 6.24
N LYS A 35 5.61 -12.56 7.11
CA LYS A 35 5.77 -11.10 7.14
C LYS A 35 7.24 -10.70 7.36
N GLN A 36 7.96 -11.46 8.18
CA GLN A 36 9.37 -11.22 8.47
C GLN A 36 10.23 -11.42 7.23
N LEU A 37 9.97 -12.48 6.46
CA LEU A 37 10.68 -12.74 5.22
C LEU A 37 10.35 -11.69 4.15
N ASP A 38 9.09 -11.27 4.08
CA ASP A 38 8.66 -10.20 3.17
C ASP A 38 9.38 -8.87 3.45
N LEU A 39 9.50 -8.51 4.74
CA LEU A 39 10.26 -7.34 5.18
C LEU A 39 11.76 -7.48 4.92
N HIS A 40 12.33 -8.68 5.04
CA HIS A 40 13.72 -8.94 4.68
C HIS A 40 13.97 -8.66 3.18
N TYR A 41 13.10 -9.13 2.30
CA TYR A 41 13.20 -8.84 0.87
C TYR A 41 12.91 -7.38 0.53
N LEU A 42 12.01 -6.72 1.26
CA LEU A 42 11.84 -5.28 1.15
C LEU A 42 13.14 -4.55 1.47
N LYS A 43 13.79 -4.91 2.58
CA LYS A 43 15.09 -4.34 2.95
C LYS A 43 16.15 -4.60 1.89
N ALA A 44 16.22 -5.79 1.29
CA ALA A 44 17.15 -6.08 0.20
C ALA A 44 16.96 -5.13 -1.00
N LYS A 45 15.72 -4.79 -1.36
CA LYS A 45 15.43 -3.80 -2.42
C LYS A 45 15.88 -2.39 -2.05
N VAL A 46 15.71 -2.01 -0.77
CA VAL A 46 16.16 -0.71 -0.26
C VAL A 46 17.68 -0.62 -0.26
N ASP A 47 18.34 -1.65 0.27
CA ASP A 47 19.82 -1.73 0.35
C ASP A 47 20.45 -1.79 -1.05
N ALA A 48 19.74 -2.30 -2.06
CA ALA A 48 20.13 -2.24 -3.47
C ALA A 48 20.09 -0.82 -4.08
N GLY A 49 19.49 0.16 -3.39
CA GLY A 49 19.49 1.56 -3.77
C GLY A 49 18.13 2.15 -4.15
N ALA A 50 17.01 1.63 -3.62
CA ALA A 50 15.70 2.28 -3.84
C ALA A 50 15.59 3.60 -3.06
N ASP A 51 14.95 4.61 -3.66
CA ASP A 51 14.82 5.96 -3.09
C ASP A 51 13.59 6.13 -2.21
N PHE A 52 12.50 5.43 -2.51
CA PHE A 52 11.29 5.42 -1.69
C PHE A 52 10.44 4.17 -1.95
N ILE A 53 9.48 3.93 -1.05
CA ILE A 53 8.54 2.82 -1.12
C ILE A 53 7.13 3.37 -1.41
N ILE A 54 6.43 2.75 -2.36
CA ILE A 54 4.97 2.88 -2.47
C ILE A 54 4.34 1.58 -2.00
N THR A 55 3.39 1.65 -1.08
CA THR A 55 2.73 0.45 -0.58
C THR A 55 1.63 -0.04 -1.52
N GLN A 56 1.32 -1.33 -1.44
CA GLN A 56 0.01 -1.84 -1.82
C GLN A 56 -1.10 -1.11 -1.03
N ILE A 57 -2.33 -1.15 -1.55
CA ILE A 57 -3.52 -0.53 -0.97
C ILE A 57 -3.65 -0.85 0.53
N ILE A 58 -3.93 0.20 1.31
CA ILE A 58 -4.33 0.07 2.71
C ILE A 58 -5.84 0.33 2.86
N LEU A 59 -6.47 -0.43 3.75
CA LEU A 59 -7.90 -0.31 4.08
C LEU A 59 -8.13 0.18 5.52
N GLU A 60 -7.07 0.24 6.32
CA GLU A 60 -7.07 0.72 7.70
C GLU A 60 -5.76 1.50 7.95
N PRO A 61 -5.81 2.62 8.69
CA PRO A 61 -4.62 3.45 8.91
C PRO A 61 -3.56 2.71 9.74
N GLN A 62 -3.98 1.91 10.71
CA GLN A 62 -3.08 1.19 11.61
C GLN A 62 -2.17 0.19 10.85
N VAL A 63 -2.68 -0.42 9.78
CA VAL A 63 -1.91 -1.33 8.91
C VAL A 63 -0.68 -0.62 8.32
N PHE A 64 -0.83 0.63 7.89
CA PHE A 64 0.27 1.43 7.38
C PHE A 64 1.23 1.86 8.49
N ILE A 65 0.69 2.37 9.60
CA ILE A 65 1.46 2.88 10.73
C ILE A 65 2.36 1.77 11.32
N ASP A 66 1.80 0.57 11.49
CA ASP A 66 2.55 -0.59 11.99
C ASP A 66 3.60 -1.06 10.97
N PHE A 67 3.27 -1.04 9.68
CA PHE A 67 4.23 -1.37 8.63
C PHE A 67 5.42 -0.41 8.61
N VAL A 68 5.18 0.91 8.74
CA VAL A 68 6.26 1.90 8.85
C VAL A 68 7.12 1.61 10.09
N LYS A 69 6.48 1.36 11.24
CA LYS A 69 7.19 1.00 12.48
C LYS A 69 8.06 -0.25 12.31
N ASP A 70 7.54 -1.29 11.66
CA ASP A 70 8.29 -2.52 11.40
C ASP A 70 9.46 -2.29 10.42
N CYS A 71 9.26 -1.48 9.37
CA CYS A 71 10.33 -1.06 8.46
C CYS A 71 11.44 -0.30 9.20
N ARG A 72 11.09 0.62 10.11
CA ARG A 72 12.08 1.37 10.89
C ARG A 72 12.89 0.46 11.82
N LYS A 73 12.26 -0.56 12.45
CA LYS A 73 12.96 -1.52 13.32
C LYS A 73 14.07 -2.30 12.60
N ILE A 74 13.94 -2.52 11.29
CA ILE A 74 14.95 -3.21 10.48
C ILE A 74 15.89 -2.26 9.71
N GLY A 75 15.82 -0.96 10.00
CA GLY A 75 16.75 0.04 9.46
C GLY A 75 16.36 0.60 8.09
N ILE A 76 15.14 0.35 7.57
CA ILE A 76 14.66 1.05 6.39
C ILE A 76 14.35 2.50 6.79
N GLN A 77 15.05 3.49 6.23
CA GLN A 77 14.88 4.91 6.57
C GLN A 77 14.31 5.77 5.42
N ILE A 78 14.26 5.24 4.20
CA ILE A 78 13.70 5.95 3.04
C ILE A 78 12.20 6.27 3.23
N PRO A 79 11.66 7.27 2.52
CA PRO A 79 10.23 7.60 2.55
C PRO A 79 9.35 6.40 2.18
N ILE A 80 8.22 6.27 2.86
CA ILE A 80 7.21 5.24 2.60
C ILE A 80 5.88 5.98 2.34
N ILE A 81 5.28 5.71 1.19
CA ILE A 81 4.07 6.37 0.71
C ILE A 81 2.93 5.34 0.68
N PRO A 82 1.81 5.56 1.40
CA PRO A 82 0.67 4.68 1.38
C PRO A 82 -0.05 4.72 0.04
N GLY A 83 -0.38 3.54 -0.48
CA GLY A 83 -1.30 3.36 -1.58
C GLY A 83 -2.75 3.45 -1.12
N ILE A 84 -3.54 4.33 -1.71
CA ILE A 84 -4.96 4.54 -1.42
C ILE A 84 -5.76 4.23 -2.67
N PHE A 85 -6.79 3.40 -2.52
CA PHE A 85 -7.73 3.11 -3.60
C PHE A 85 -9.09 3.73 -3.30
N VAL A 86 -9.64 4.44 -4.28
CA VAL A 86 -10.94 5.13 -4.16
C VAL A 86 -11.94 4.46 -5.11
N PRO A 87 -12.62 3.38 -4.68
CA PRO A 87 -13.61 2.73 -5.53
C PRO A 87 -14.80 3.65 -5.82
N THR A 88 -15.21 3.72 -7.08
CA THR A 88 -16.40 4.46 -7.50
C THR A 88 -17.70 3.67 -7.36
N ASP A 89 -17.59 2.35 -7.24
CA ASP A 89 -18.68 1.38 -7.18
C ASP A 89 -18.23 0.06 -6.55
N TYR A 90 -19.20 -0.81 -6.25
CA TYR A 90 -18.98 -2.10 -5.61
C TYR A 90 -18.16 -3.05 -6.48
N GLU A 91 -18.40 -3.03 -7.78
CA GLU A 91 -17.74 -3.90 -8.76
C GLU A 91 -16.23 -3.61 -8.82
N SER A 92 -15.85 -2.34 -8.88
CA SER A 92 -14.45 -1.91 -8.84
C SER A 92 -13.75 -2.36 -7.56
N LEU A 93 -14.46 -2.33 -6.43
CA LEU A 93 -13.93 -2.81 -5.16
C LEU A 93 -13.79 -4.33 -5.11
N GLU A 94 -14.79 -5.09 -5.57
CA GLU A 94 -14.68 -6.55 -5.65
C GLU A 94 -13.53 -7.00 -6.57
N ILE A 95 -13.37 -6.32 -7.71
CA ILE A 95 -12.27 -6.59 -8.63
C ILE A 95 -10.93 -6.30 -7.94
N MET A 96 -10.78 -5.13 -7.32
CA MET A 96 -9.49 -4.74 -6.73
C MET A 96 -9.12 -5.64 -5.55
N THR A 97 -10.09 -6.04 -4.73
CA THR A 97 -9.85 -6.94 -3.60
C THR A 97 -9.43 -8.33 -4.05
N ARG A 98 -10.00 -8.83 -5.14
CA ARG A 98 -9.60 -10.09 -5.78
C ARG A 98 -8.21 -10.01 -6.42
N VAL A 99 -7.95 -8.97 -7.20
CA VAL A 99 -6.69 -8.78 -7.94
C VAL A 99 -5.53 -8.59 -6.97
N CYS A 100 -5.71 -7.74 -5.96
CA CYS A 100 -4.67 -7.44 -4.97
C CYS A 100 -4.60 -8.47 -3.84
N LYS A 101 -5.50 -9.46 -3.80
CA LYS A 101 -5.63 -10.45 -2.72
C LYS A 101 -5.65 -9.79 -1.33
N LEU A 102 -6.35 -8.66 -1.23
CA LEU A 102 -6.40 -7.87 0.00
C LEU A 102 -7.32 -8.56 1.01
N ASP A 103 -6.88 -8.62 2.26
CA ASP A 103 -7.82 -8.94 3.33
C ASP A 103 -8.66 -7.70 3.64
N VAL A 104 -9.91 -7.72 3.18
CA VAL A 104 -10.86 -6.65 3.45
C VAL A 104 -11.48 -6.89 4.82
N PRO A 105 -11.38 -5.93 5.75
CA PRO A 105 -11.99 -6.04 7.07
C PRO A 105 -13.46 -6.46 6.99
N GLY A 106 -13.87 -7.41 7.83
CA GLY A 106 -15.24 -7.95 7.81
C GLY A 106 -16.31 -6.86 7.91
N LYS A 107 -16.07 -5.84 8.75
CA LYS A 107 -16.95 -4.66 8.86
C LYS A 107 -17.14 -3.91 7.54
N ILE A 108 -16.09 -3.79 6.73
CA ILE A 108 -16.17 -3.15 5.40
C ILE A 108 -16.99 -4.05 4.47
N LYS A 109 -16.71 -5.36 4.43
CA LYS A 109 -17.49 -6.33 3.62
C LYS A 109 -18.98 -6.30 3.97
N ASP A 110 -19.32 -6.37 5.25
CA ASP A 110 -20.70 -6.42 5.74
C ASP A 110 -21.47 -5.14 5.40
N ASN A 111 -20.85 -3.98 5.63
CA ASN A 111 -21.45 -2.70 5.31
C ASN A 111 -21.72 -2.58 3.80
N LEU A 112 -20.75 -2.96 2.96
CA LEU A 112 -20.89 -2.89 1.52
C LEU A 112 -21.94 -3.85 0.97
N ALA A 113 -22.01 -5.07 1.50
CA ALA A 113 -23.02 -6.06 1.11
C ALA A 113 -24.45 -5.53 1.39
N ARG A 114 -24.66 -4.87 2.54
CA ARG A 114 -25.95 -4.24 2.88
C ARG A 114 -26.30 -3.08 1.95
N MET A 115 -25.31 -2.36 1.44
CA MET A 115 -25.48 -1.18 0.59
C MET A 115 -25.39 -1.46 -0.91
N ARG A 116 -25.39 -2.74 -1.35
CA ARG A 116 -25.13 -3.14 -2.75
C ARG A 116 -26.01 -2.42 -3.77
N ASN A 117 -27.27 -2.17 -3.44
CA ASN A 117 -28.23 -1.49 -4.32
C ASN A 117 -28.36 0.02 -4.06
N GLU A 118 -27.64 0.56 -3.08
CA GLU A 118 -27.71 1.96 -2.64
C GLU A 118 -26.44 2.73 -3.02
N LYS A 119 -26.26 2.98 -4.32
CA LYS A 119 -25.04 3.61 -4.87
C LYS A 119 -24.61 4.89 -4.14
N LYS A 120 -25.56 5.76 -3.80
CA LYS A 120 -25.28 7.04 -3.11
C LYS A 120 -24.75 6.83 -1.69
N LEU A 121 -25.36 5.90 -0.95
CA LEU A 121 -24.97 5.59 0.42
C LEU A 121 -23.60 4.91 0.45
N MET A 122 -23.37 3.95 -0.45
CA MET A 122 -22.08 3.29 -0.60
C MET A 122 -20.96 4.29 -0.94
N LYS A 123 -21.17 5.19 -1.90
CA LYS A 123 -20.18 6.22 -2.28
C LYS A 123 -19.83 7.11 -1.08
N LYS A 124 -20.83 7.52 -0.29
CA LYS A 124 -20.63 8.32 0.92
C LYS A 124 -19.79 7.55 1.95
N PHE A 125 -20.14 6.29 2.23
CA PHE A 125 -19.41 5.45 3.18
C PHE A 125 -17.94 5.23 2.77
N ILE A 126 -17.68 4.95 1.49
CA ILE A 126 -16.31 4.79 0.95
C ILE A 126 -15.52 6.09 1.15
N LEU A 127 -16.11 7.23 0.78
CA LEU A 127 -15.45 8.53 0.91
C LEU A 127 -15.11 8.85 2.37
N GLU A 128 -16.07 8.66 3.29
CA GLU A 128 -15.85 8.86 4.73
C GLU A 128 -14.75 7.94 5.27
N SER A 129 -14.74 6.67 4.84
CA SER A 129 -13.71 5.71 5.26
C SER A 129 -12.31 6.13 4.80
N ILE A 130 -12.19 6.61 3.56
CA ILE A 130 -10.90 7.05 2.99
C ILE A 130 -10.43 8.35 3.64
N ILE A 131 -11.34 9.30 3.88
CA ILE A 131 -11.03 10.53 4.62
C ILE A 131 -10.48 10.18 6.01
N GLN A 132 -11.09 9.22 6.69
CA GLN A 132 -10.62 8.76 8.00
C GLN A 132 -9.21 8.17 7.91
N ILE A 133 -8.96 7.25 6.96
CA ILE A 133 -7.63 6.65 6.75
C ILE A 133 -6.58 7.74 6.52
N ILE A 134 -6.84 8.68 5.60
CA ILE A 134 -5.91 9.76 5.27
C ILE A 134 -5.64 10.64 6.50
N THR A 135 -6.70 11.02 7.22
CA THR A 135 -6.59 11.88 8.41
C THR A 135 -5.74 11.23 9.49
N ASP A 136 -5.98 9.96 9.79
CA ASP A 136 -5.25 9.23 10.82
C ASP A 136 -3.79 8.99 10.42
N VAL A 137 -3.52 8.71 9.15
CA VAL A 137 -2.15 8.58 8.64
C VAL A 137 -1.40 9.92 8.71
N ILE A 138 -2.04 11.05 8.38
CA ILE A 138 -1.46 12.39 8.57
C ILE A 138 -1.16 12.63 10.05
N ALA A 139 -2.12 12.37 10.93
CA ALA A 139 -1.98 12.59 12.37
C ALA A 139 -0.84 11.76 12.99
N SER A 140 -0.54 10.58 12.42
CA SER A 140 0.56 9.72 12.87
C SER A 140 1.96 10.26 12.52
N GLY A 141 2.07 11.19 11.57
CA GLY A 141 3.36 11.71 11.08
C GLY A 141 4.22 10.67 10.33
N THR A 142 3.65 9.53 9.93
CA THR A 142 4.40 8.41 9.34
C THR A 142 4.60 8.52 7.83
N THR A 143 3.85 9.38 7.14
CA THR A 143 3.88 9.52 5.68
C THR A 143 4.43 10.85 5.21
N TYR A 144 4.93 10.87 3.97
CA TYR A 144 5.35 12.06 3.22
C TYR A 144 4.36 12.45 2.11
N GLY A 145 3.29 11.68 1.92
CA GLY A 145 2.31 11.90 0.86
C GLY A 145 1.32 10.74 0.74
N PHE A 146 0.60 10.67 -0.38
CA PHE A 146 -0.33 9.58 -0.68
C PHE A 146 -0.25 9.24 -2.17
N HIS A 147 -0.30 7.95 -2.50
CA HIS A 147 -0.40 7.48 -3.88
C HIS A 147 -1.82 7.00 -4.16
N LEU A 148 -2.55 7.68 -5.04
CA LEU A 148 -3.94 7.34 -5.35
C LEU A 148 -4.03 6.42 -6.57
N PHE A 149 -4.57 5.21 -6.38
CA PHE A 149 -4.94 4.33 -7.47
C PHE A 149 -6.31 4.75 -8.02
N THR A 150 -6.31 5.42 -9.17
CA THR A 150 -7.53 6.04 -9.74
C THR A 150 -8.29 5.16 -10.72
N LEU A 151 -7.65 4.11 -11.27
CA LEU A 151 -8.20 3.32 -12.37
C LEU A 151 -8.65 4.18 -13.57
N ASN A 152 -7.88 5.23 -13.88
CA ASN A 152 -8.14 6.20 -14.95
C ASN A 152 -9.45 7.00 -14.78
N ARG A 153 -9.79 7.34 -13.54
CA ARG A 153 -10.97 8.15 -13.19
C ARG A 153 -10.65 9.33 -12.29
#